data_AF-A0A7C1EDZ9-F1
#
_entry.id   AF-A0A7C1EDZ9-F1
#
_cell.length_a   1.000
_cell.length_b   1.000
_cell.length_c   1.000
_cell.angle_alpha   90.00
_cell.angle_beta   90.00
_cell.angle_gamma   90.00
#
_symmetry.space_group_name_H-M   'P 1'
#
loop_
_entity.id
_entity.type
_entity.pdbx_description
1 polymer ?
#
loop_
_entity_poly.entity_id
_entity_poly.type
_entity_poly.pdbx_seq_one_letter_code
_entity_poly.pdbx_strand_id
1 'polypeptide(L)'
;MEDKVALHEYRDKDIGNALVVTGFPTVGFVGTIATRFIVNQLDLDLIGAFLSDYFHPATVISKGVPAPPVRIYAGDKPCGLSEECDQIIVI
;
A
#
# COMPACT_ATOMS: atom_id res chain seq x y z
N MET A 1 -13.10 21.22 11.24
CA MET A 1 -12.62 21.11 9.84
C MET A 1 -12.13 19.68 9.74
N GLU A 2 -13.05 18.77 9.41
CA GLU A 2 -12.85 17.32 9.56
C GLU A 2 -11.77 16.78 8.64
N ASP A 3 -11.07 15.75 9.12
CA ASP A 3 -9.96 15.10 8.46
C ASP A 3 -10.37 14.63 7.06
N LYS A 4 -9.84 15.30 6.04
CA LYS A 4 -10.17 15.04 4.63
C LYS A 4 -9.56 13.74 4.10
N VAL A 5 -8.87 12.96 4.93
CA VAL A 5 -8.28 11.67 4.56
C VAL A 5 -8.78 10.63 5.55
N ALA A 6 -9.54 9.67 5.06
CA ALA A 6 -10.05 8.54 5.80
C ALA A 6 -9.29 7.26 5.42
N LEU A 7 -8.96 6.43 6.41
CA LEU A 7 -8.48 5.08 6.19
C LEU A 7 -9.68 4.13 6.08
N HIS A 8 -9.72 3.33 5.02
CA HIS A 8 -10.65 2.23 4.87
C HIS A 8 -9.90 0.91 4.97
N GLU A 9 -10.17 0.15 6.02
CA GLU A 9 -9.52 -1.14 6.30
C GLU A 9 -10.34 -2.28 5.71
N TYR A 10 -9.69 -3.16 4.95
CA TYR A 10 -10.29 -4.38 4.40
C TYR A 10 -10.02 -5.60 5.27
N ARG A 11 -8.94 -5.59 6.04
CA ARG A 11 -8.53 -6.66 6.95
C ARG A 11 -7.97 -6.07 8.22
N ASP A 12 -8.32 -6.67 9.35
CA ASP A 12 -7.67 -6.39 10.64
C ASP A 12 -6.32 -7.10 10.65
N LYS A 13 -5.24 -6.31 10.67
CA LYS A 13 -3.87 -6.80 10.67
C LYS A 13 -3.03 -5.91 11.59
N ASP A 14 -2.26 -6.53 12.47
CA ASP A 14 -1.26 -5.82 13.26
C ASP A 14 -0.21 -5.23 12.32
N ILE A 15 0.04 -3.92 12.42
CA ILE A 15 0.99 -3.15 11.61
C ILE A 15 2.24 -2.73 12.43
N GLY A 16 2.41 -3.29 13.62
CA GLY A 16 3.57 -3.07 14.47
C GLY A 16 4.88 -3.53 13.83
N ASN A 17 5.99 -2.86 14.20
CA ASN A 17 7.35 -3.22 13.79
C ASN A 17 7.53 -3.47 12.27
N ALA A 18 6.85 -2.66 11.46
CA ALA A 18 6.80 -2.80 10.01
C ALA A 18 7.85 -1.94 9.29
N LEU A 19 8.47 -2.49 8.24
CA LEU A 19 9.16 -1.69 7.23
C LEU A 19 8.13 -1.13 6.24
N VAL A 20 8.00 0.19 6.18
CA VAL A 20 7.06 0.87 5.29
C VAL A 20 7.78 1.38 4.04
N VAL A 21 7.26 1.02 2.86
CA VAL A 21 7.74 1.49 1.54
C VAL A 21 6.61 2.27 0.87
N THR A 22 6.89 3.50 0.45
CA THR A 22 5.90 4.37 -0.22
C THR A 22 6.28 4.61 -1.69
N GLY A 23 5.32 4.44 -2.59
CA GLY A 23 5.52 4.39 -4.04
C GLY A 23 4.57 5.26 -4.85
N PHE A 24 4.52 6.56 -4.56
CA PHE A 24 3.67 7.47 -5.33
C PHE A 24 4.19 7.71 -6.76
N PRO A 25 3.28 7.99 -7.72
CA PRO A 25 3.67 8.31 -9.09
C PRO A 25 4.59 9.55 -9.15
N THR A 26 5.77 9.39 -9.75
CA THR A 26 6.73 10.46 -10.03
C THR A 26 7.14 10.44 -11.51
N VAL A 27 8.03 11.34 -11.92
CA VAL A 27 8.58 11.35 -13.28
C VAL A 27 9.19 9.99 -13.60
N GLY A 28 8.72 9.35 -14.67
CA GLY A 28 9.18 8.02 -15.09
C GLY A 28 8.60 6.84 -14.30
N PHE A 29 7.68 7.07 -13.35
CA PHE A 29 6.94 6.03 -12.62
C PHE A 29 7.78 5.00 -11.87
N VAL A 30 9.07 5.27 -11.63
CA VAL A 30 9.99 4.30 -11.03
C VAL A 30 9.50 3.83 -9.65
N GLY A 31 9.01 4.76 -8.82
CA GLY A 31 8.45 4.44 -7.51
C GLY A 31 7.25 3.49 -7.58
N THR A 32 6.30 3.77 -8.47
CA THR A 32 5.11 2.93 -8.67
C THR A 32 5.46 1.57 -9.27
N ILE A 33 6.39 1.49 -10.21
CA ILE A 33 6.84 0.22 -10.80
C ILE A 33 7.55 -0.63 -9.75
N ALA A 34 8.48 -0.04 -8.99
CA ALA A 34 9.23 -0.74 -7.96
C ALA A 34 8.32 -1.26 -6.84
N THR A 35 7.44 -0.41 -6.30
CA THR A 35 6.48 -0.83 -5.27
C THR A 35 5.49 -1.87 -5.78
N ARG A 36 4.98 -1.73 -7.00
CA ARG A 36 4.11 -2.75 -7.59
C ARG A 36 4.82 -4.08 -7.80
N PHE A 37 6.11 -4.04 -8.18
CA PHE A 37 6.94 -5.23 -8.27
C PHE A 37 7.08 -5.91 -6.90
N ILE A 38 7.40 -5.15 -5.84
CA ILE A 38 7.51 -5.67 -4.47
C ILE A 38 6.20 -6.33 -4.02
N VAL A 39 5.06 -5.66 -4.21
CA VAL A 39 3.72 -6.18 -3.86
C VAL A 39 3.46 -7.52 -4.54
N ASN A 40 3.73 -7.62 -5.84
CA ASN A 40 3.50 -8.86 -6.58
C ASN A 40 4.50 -9.97 -6.24
N GLN A 41 5.77 -9.62 -6.03
CA GLN A 41 6.85 -10.59 -5.81
C GLN A 41 6.82 -11.21 -4.41
N LEU A 42 6.36 -10.43 -3.42
CA LEU A 42 6.22 -10.89 -2.03
C LEU A 42 4.81 -11.39 -1.71
N ASP A 43 3.90 -11.34 -2.69
CA ASP A 43 2.49 -11.72 -2.57
C ASP A 43 1.80 -11.01 -1.40
N LEU A 44 1.92 -9.67 -1.37
CA LEU A 44 1.37 -8.87 -0.28
C LEU A 44 -0.15 -8.73 -0.41
N ASP A 45 -0.83 -8.80 0.72
CA ASP A 45 -2.28 -8.68 0.80
C ASP A 45 -2.72 -7.22 0.85
N LEU A 46 -3.79 -6.88 0.12
CA LEU A 46 -4.45 -5.58 0.26
C LEU A 46 -5.16 -5.52 1.63
N ILE A 47 -4.65 -4.69 2.54
CA ILE A 47 -5.19 -4.53 3.89
C ILE A 47 -6.01 -3.26 4.08
N GLY A 48 -5.80 -2.25 3.22
CA GLY A 48 -6.56 -1.01 3.32
C GLY A 48 -6.37 -0.08 2.13
N ALA A 49 -7.01 1.09 2.22
CA ALA A 49 -6.92 2.15 1.25
C ALA A 49 -7.14 3.52 1.90
N PHE A 50 -6.48 4.54 1.37
CA PHE A 50 -6.77 5.92 1.75
C PHE A 50 -7.85 6.50 0.83
N LEU A 51 -8.87 7.09 1.43
CA LEU A 51 -9.96 7.79 0.77
C LEU A 51 -9.87 9.27 1.13
N SER A 52 -10.05 10.15 0.15
CA SER A 52 -9.99 11.59 0.38
C SER A 52 -10.73 12.34 -0.71
N ASP A 53 -11.40 13.43 -0.33
CA ASP A 53 -11.96 14.38 -1.28
C ASP A 53 -10.88 15.12 -2.09
N TYR A 54 -9.61 15.03 -1.67
CA TYR A 54 -8.47 15.54 -2.44
C TYR A 54 -8.02 14.60 -3.57
N PHE A 55 -8.39 13.33 -3.50
CA PHE A 55 -8.07 12.38 -4.56
C PHE A 55 -9.08 12.52 -5.70
N HIS A 56 -8.61 12.31 -6.93
CA HIS A 56 -9.52 12.25 -8.08
C HIS A 56 -10.52 11.10 -7.86
N PRO A 57 -11.83 11.30 -8.13
CA PRO A 57 -12.86 10.27 -7.98
C PRO A 57 -12.73 9.23 -9.11
N ALA A 58 -11.68 8.43 -9.04
CA ALA A 58 -11.30 7.46 -10.05
C ALA A 58 -11.04 6.09 -9.38
N THR A 59 -11.33 5.03 -10.13
CA THR A 59 -11.00 3.65 -9.76
C THR A 59 -10.01 3.08 -10.76
N VAL A 60 -9.05 2.31 -10.26
CA VAL A 60 -8.14 1.54 -11.11
C VAL A 60 -8.70 0.14 -11.27
N ILE A 61 -8.98 -0.28 -12.50
CA ILE A 61 -9.35 -1.67 -12.77
C ILE A 61 -8.06 -2.46 -13.04
N SER A 62 -7.78 -3.46 -12.20
CA SER A 62 -6.63 -4.35 -12.36
C SER A 62 -7.11 -5.79 -12.35
N LYS A 63 -6.80 -6.55 -13.40
CA LYS A 63 -7.25 -7.95 -13.57
C LYS A 63 -8.78 -8.12 -13.40
N GLY A 64 -9.56 -7.14 -13.87
CA GLY A 64 -11.02 -7.14 -13.75
C GLY A 64 -11.57 -6.73 -12.37
N VAL A 65 -10.71 -6.40 -11.41
CA VAL A 65 -11.11 -5.98 -10.06
C VAL A 65 -10.95 -4.46 -9.90
N PRO A 66 -12.00 -3.72 -9.50
CA PRO A 66 -11.90 -2.31 -9.18
C PRO A 66 -11.15 -2.12 -7.85
N ALA A 67 -10.23 -1.16 -7.82
CA ALA A 67 -9.49 -0.81 -6.62
C ALA A 67 -9.27 0.71 -6.51
N PRO A 68 -9.26 1.26 -5.29
CA PRO A 68 -9.00 2.67 -5.06
C PRO A 68 -7.59 3.09 -5.53
N PRO A 69 -7.37 4.40 -5.77
CA PRO A 69 -6.12 4.89 -6.33
C PRO A 69 -4.94 4.72 -5.36
N VAL A 70 -5.18 4.91 -4.05
CA VAL A 70 -4.17 4.75 -3.00
C VAL A 70 -4.52 3.54 -2.15
N ARG A 71 -3.59 2.60 -2.03
CA ARG A 71 -3.80 1.27 -1.44
C ARG A 71 -2.69 0.97 -0.44
N ILE A 72 -3.01 0.12 0.52
CA ILE A 72 -2.06 -0.33 1.54
C ILE A 72 -2.00 -1.85 1.45
N TYR A 73 -0.81 -2.35 1.18
CA TYR A 73 -0.50 -3.77 1.09
C TYR A 73 0.40 -4.18 2.25
N ALA A 74 0.19 -5.36 2.84
CA ALA A 74 1.03 -5.87 3.92
C ALA A 74 1.28 -7.37 3.81
N GLY A 75 2.39 -7.83 4.37
CA GLY A 75 2.75 -9.24 4.42
C GLY A 75 3.81 -9.52 5.47
N ASP A 76 3.71 -10.68 6.12
CA ASP A 76 4.64 -11.10 7.17
C ASP A 76 5.90 -11.63 6.49
N LYS A 77 6.90 -10.76 6.42
CA LYS A 77 8.19 -11.02 5.77
C LYS A 77 9.27 -10.42 6.65
N PRO A 78 10.22 -11.23 7.14
CA PRO A 78 11.38 -10.70 7.85
C PRO A 78 12.11 -9.73 6.93
N CYS A 79 12.43 -8.55 7.45
CA CYS A 79 12.97 -7.46 6.66
C CYS A 79 14.12 -6.74 7.38
N GLY A 80 14.83 -5.87 6.65
CA GLY A 80 15.97 -5.11 7.19
C GLY A 80 17.29 -5.90 7.19
N LEU A 81 18.40 -5.20 7.38
CA LEU A 81 19.75 -5.80 7.39
C LEU A 81 20.01 -6.63 8.67
N SER A 82 19.26 -6.35 9.74
CA SER A 82 19.35 -7.05 11.02
C SER A 82 18.17 -7.99 11.29
N GLU A 83 17.26 -8.18 10.32
CA GLU A 83 16.03 -8.99 10.47
C GLU A 83 15.12 -8.57 11.64
N GLU A 84 15.23 -7.32 12.08
CA GLU A 84 14.53 -6.81 13.26
C GLU A 84 13.06 -6.45 13.00
N CYS A 85 12.59 -6.43 11.74
CA CYS A 85 11.19 -6.15 11.44
C CYS A 85 10.40 -7.40 11.05
N ASP A 86 9.17 -7.44 11.55
CA ASP A 86 8.28 -8.61 11.47
C ASP A 86 7.50 -8.64 10.15
N GLN A 87 7.33 -7.47 9.51
CA GLN A 87 6.48 -7.33 8.33
C GLN A 87 6.89 -6.18 7.41
N ILE A 88 6.44 -6.27 6.17
CA ILE A 88 6.56 -5.20 5.16
C ILE A 88 5.19 -4.63 4.83
N ILE A 89 5.11 -3.29 4.76
CA ILE A 89 3.94 -2.55 4.32
C ILE A 89 4.32 -1.71 3.10
N VAL A 90 3.48 -1.74 2.06
CA VAL A 90 3.67 -0.96 0.84
C VAL A 90 2.45 -0.09 0.56
N ILE A 91 2.69 1.20 0.32
CA ILE A 91 1.67 2.22 0.02
C ILE A 91 1.89 2.79 -1.39
#